data_AF-A0A7Z3C7D2-F1
#
_entry.id   AF-A0A7Z3C7D2-F1
#
_cell.length_a   1.000
_cell.length_b   1.000
_cell.length_c   1.000
_cell.angle_alpha   90.00
_cell.angle_beta   90.00
_cell.angle_gamma   90.00
#
_symmetry.space_group_name_H-M   'P 1'
#
loop_
_entity.id
_entity.type
_entity.pdbx_description
1 polymer ?
#
loop_
_entity_poly.entity_id
_entity_poly.type
_entity_poly.pdbx_seq_one_letter_code
_entity_poly.pdbx_strand_id
1 'polypeptide(L)'
;MKNILDVKRSVLLLWGVAVSLFLWYFVMISQNEFSVFQYLIFSTILFGGGLAYHVMSELAACPYTEDNSPLWRKIRRILCIVFVGYLIAGSALWAGIGWGGAKGILFAMVGLVAGMFWAMHFLMRLKAPVLELLASK
;
A
#
# COMPACT_ATOMS: atom_id res chain seq x y z
N MET A 1 3.72 -12.02 29.12
CA MET A 1 4.31 -11.82 27.77
C MET A 1 3.62 -10.62 27.13
N LYS A 2 4.32 -9.47 26.98
CA LYS A 2 3.81 -8.36 26.17
C LYS A 2 3.63 -8.86 24.74
N ASN A 3 2.41 -8.82 24.22
CA ASN A 3 2.09 -9.27 22.87
C ASN A 3 2.99 -8.52 21.89
N ILE A 4 3.96 -9.23 21.28
CA ILE A 4 4.94 -8.64 20.37
C ILE A 4 4.23 -8.06 19.11
N LEU A 5 3.01 -8.52 18.81
CA LEU A 5 2.08 -7.92 17.85
C LEU A 5 0.91 -7.22 18.56
N ASP A 6 1.14 -6.03 19.09
CA ASP A 6 0.04 -5.08 19.32
C ASP A 6 -0.58 -4.72 17.95
N VAL A 7 -1.91 -4.55 17.88
CA VAL A 7 -2.65 -4.28 16.63
C VAL A 7 -2.12 -3.03 15.95
N LYS A 8 -1.79 -1.99 16.73
CA LYS A 8 -1.16 -0.76 16.23
C LYS A 8 0.21 -1.02 15.60
N ARG A 9 1.09 -1.76 16.28
CA ARG A 9 2.43 -2.10 15.78
C ARG A 9 2.35 -2.94 14.51
N SER A 10 1.40 -3.86 14.45
CA SER A 10 1.15 -4.71 13.28
C SER A 10 0.73 -3.90 12.06
N VAL A 11 -0.13 -2.90 12.25
CA VAL A 11 -0.54 -1.95 11.21
C VAL A 11 0.65 -1.17 10.66
N LEU A 12 1.50 -0.63 11.55
CA LEU A 12 2.70 0.11 11.17
C LEU A 12 3.71 -0.77 10.41
N LEU A 13 3.96 -1.99 10.89
CA LEU A 13 4.89 -2.94 10.26
C LEU A 13 4.41 -3.42 8.89
N LEU A 14 3.13 -3.81 8.77
CA LEU A 14 2.57 -4.28 7.50
C LEU A 14 2.76 -3.24 6.40
N TRP A 15 2.56 -1.97 6.73
CA TRP A 15 2.70 -0.88 5.78
C TRP A 15 4.14 -0.55 5.44
N GLY A 16 5.04 -0.53 6.44
CA GLY A 16 6.47 -0.34 6.19
C GLY A 16 7.01 -1.40 5.23
N VAL A 17 6.63 -2.66 5.46
CA VAL A 17 6.97 -3.76 4.54
C VAL A 17 6.38 -3.52 3.16
N ALA A 18 5.12 -3.11 3.05
CA ALA A 18 4.48 -2.85 1.76
C ALA A 18 5.22 -1.81 0.92
N VAL A 19 5.55 -0.66 1.51
CA VAL A 19 6.25 0.43 0.83
C VAL A 19 7.66 0.00 0.42
N SER A 20 8.41 -0.65 1.31
CA SER A 20 9.76 -1.14 1.01
C SER A 20 9.76 -2.16 -0.13
N LEU A 21 8.79 -3.07 -0.17
CA LEU A 21 8.68 -4.09 -1.20
C LEU A 21 8.42 -3.47 -2.58
N PHE A 22 7.63 -2.39 -2.66
CA PHE A 22 7.43 -1.66 -3.92
C PHE A 22 8.65 -0.89 -4.38
N LEU A 23 9.30 -0.17 -3.48
CA LEU A 23 10.52 0.57 -3.81
C LEU A 23 11.59 -0.41 -4.33
N TRP A 24 11.67 -1.60 -3.73
CA TRP A 24 12.55 -2.66 -4.20
C TRP A 24 12.18 -3.15 -5.61
N TYR A 25 10.91 -3.47 -5.89
CA TYR A 25 10.48 -3.83 -7.25
C TYR A 25 10.75 -2.73 -8.26
N PHE A 26 10.57 -1.47 -7.87
CA PHE A 26 10.84 -0.31 -8.71
C PHE A 26 12.32 -0.20 -9.10
N VAL A 27 13.23 -0.31 -8.11
CA VAL A 27 14.69 -0.27 -8.35
C VAL A 27 15.13 -1.42 -9.26
N MET A 28 14.56 -2.61 -9.10
CA MET A 28 14.85 -3.75 -9.97
C MET A 28 14.44 -3.50 -11.43
N ILE A 29 13.42 -2.66 -11.66
CA ILE A 29 12.93 -2.30 -13.00
C ILE A 29 13.73 -1.14 -13.60
N SER A 30 14.30 -0.25 -12.78
CA SER A 30 14.99 0.97 -13.23
C SER A 30 16.47 0.75 -13.62
N GLN A 31 16.89 -0.50 -13.86
CA GLN A 31 18.30 -0.79 -14.19
C GLN A 31 18.75 -0.30 -15.57
N ASN A 32 17.86 0.29 -16.38
CA ASN A 32 18.14 0.91 -17.69
C ASN A 32 17.57 2.34 -17.76
N GLU A 33 17.81 3.06 -18.87
CA GLU A 33 17.30 4.42 -19.10
C GLU A 33 15.82 4.57 -18.69
N PHE A 34 15.57 5.62 -17.91
CA PHE A 34 14.29 5.85 -17.24
C PHE A 34 13.21 6.23 -18.27
N SER A 35 12.45 5.23 -18.72
CA SER A 35 11.38 5.46 -19.70
C SER A 35 10.25 6.31 -19.12
N VAL A 36 9.54 7.06 -19.97
CA VAL A 36 8.36 7.87 -19.57
C VAL A 36 7.32 7.02 -18.83
N PHE A 37 7.15 5.76 -19.22
CA PHE A 37 6.25 4.82 -18.57
C PHE A 37 6.68 4.47 -17.15
N GLN A 38 7.97 4.19 -16.94
CA GLN A 38 8.52 3.96 -15.60
C GLN A 38 8.42 5.21 -14.72
N TYR A 39 8.58 6.41 -15.28
CA TYR A 39 8.38 7.68 -14.58
C TYR A 39 6.94 7.90 -14.11
N LEU A 40 5.95 7.58 -14.95
CA LEU A 40 4.53 7.69 -14.57
C LEU A 40 4.14 6.69 -13.48
N ILE A 41 4.66 5.46 -13.57
CA ILE A 41 4.52 4.45 -12.52
C ILE A 41 5.14 4.95 -11.22
N PHE A 42 6.38 5.44 -11.26
CA PHE A 42 7.09 5.97 -10.10
C PHE A 42 6.32 7.13 -9.44
N SER A 43 5.84 8.08 -10.24
CA SER A 43 5.11 9.25 -9.76
C SER A 43 3.79 8.86 -9.09
N THR A 44 3.06 7.90 -9.66
CA THR A 44 1.80 7.40 -9.09
C THR A 44 2.04 6.63 -7.79
N ILE A 45 3.14 5.87 -7.72
CA ILE A 45 3.57 5.16 -6.50
C ILE A 45 3.97 6.16 -5.42
N LEU A 46 4.77 7.18 -5.74
CA LEU A 46 5.14 8.24 -4.80
C LEU A 46 3.92 9.00 -4.29
N PHE A 47 2.95 9.28 -5.16
CA PHE A 47 1.73 9.97 -4.75
C PHE A 47 0.88 9.11 -3.81
N GLY A 48 0.71 7.82 -4.12
CA GLY A 48 0.05 6.86 -3.22
C GLY A 48 0.82 6.66 -1.90
N GLY A 49 2.15 6.63 -1.96
CA GLY A 49 3.04 6.54 -0.80
C GLY A 49 2.97 7.78 0.09
N GLY A 50 2.89 8.98 -0.48
CA GLY A 50 2.77 10.25 0.23
C GLY A 50 1.43 10.39 0.97
N LEU A 51 0.32 10.07 0.29
CA LEU A 51 -1.00 10.02 0.93
C LEU A 51 -1.04 9.02 2.09
N ALA A 52 -0.43 7.86 1.90
CA ALA A 52 -0.38 6.86 2.95
C ALA A 52 0.56 7.25 4.10
N TYR A 53 1.70 7.88 3.83
CA TYR A 53 2.60 8.39 4.87
C TYR A 53 1.88 9.36 5.81
N HIS A 54 1.08 10.27 5.25
CA HIS A 54 0.27 11.21 6.02
C HIS A 54 -0.73 10.47 6.93
N VAL A 55 -1.50 9.53 6.39
CA VAL A 55 -2.45 8.73 7.19
C VAL A 55 -1.74 7.90 8.27
N MET A 56 -0.53 7.42 7.99
CA MET A 56 0.23 6.59 8.93
C MET A 56 0.86 7.40 10.06
N SER A 57 1.31 8.63 9.80
CA SER A 57 1.81 9.51 10.86
C SER A 57 0.68 9.94 11.80
N GLU A 58 -0.52 10.17 11.27
CA GLU A 58 -1.73 10.41 12.07
C GLU A 58 -2.07 9.21 12.96
N LEU A 59 -2.09 8.00 12.39
CA LEU A 59 -2.32 6.75 13.12
C LEU A 59 -1.26 6.49 14.20
N ALA A 60 0.02 6.77 13.92
CA ALA A 60 1.09 6.60 14.89
C ALA A 60 0.88 7.47 16.14
N ALA A 61 0.24 8.63 16.00
CA ALA A 61 -0.09 9.53 17.10
C ALA A 61 -1.35 9.11 17.89
N CYS A 62 -2.16 8.16 17.41
CA CYS A 62 -3.35 7.69 18.14
C CYS A 62 -3.00 6.62 19.18
N PRO A 63 -3.38 6.76 20.45
CA PRO A 63 -3.19 5.71 21.46
C PRO A 63 -4.12 4.52 21.19
N TYR A 64 -3.67 3.32 21.53
CA TYR A 64 -4.52 2.14 21.57
C TYR A 64 -5.18 2.05 22.95
N THR A 65 -6.50 1.88 22.97
CA THR A 65 -7.31 1.60 24.16
C THR A 65 -8.25 0.43 23.86
N GLU A 66 -8.80 -0.21 24.90
CA GLU A 66 -9.77 -1.31 24.69
C GLU A 66 -11.04 -0.80 23.97
N ASP A 67 -11.47 0.44 24.28
CA ASP A 67 -12.64 1.09 23.68
C ASP A 67 -12.47 1.33 22.17
N ASN A 68 -11.26 1.68 21.72
CA ASN A 68 -10.97 1.92 20.30
C ASN A 68 -10.38 0.69 19.58
N SER A 69 -10.23 -0.45 20.27
CA SER A 69 -9.71 -1.69 19.67
C SER A 69 -10.51 -2.19 18.45
N PRO A 70 -11.86 -2.06 18.38
CA PRO A 70 -12.61 -2.46 17.19
C PRO A 70 -12.24 -1.64 15.95
N LEU A 71 -11.99 -0.34 16.12
CA LEU A 71 -11.56 0.57 15.04
C LEU A 71 -10.17 0.18 14.53
N TRP A 72 -9.22 -0.08 15.43
CA TRP A 72 -7.89 -0.57 15.06
C TRP A 72 -7.92 -1.87 14.26
N ARG A 73 -8.78 -2.84 14.66
CA ARG A 73 -8.96 -4.09 13.91
C ARG A 73 -9.56 -3.84 12.52
N LYS A 74 -10.52 -2.92 12.41
CA LYS A 74 -11.13 -2.50 11.14
C LYS A 74 -10.10 -1.86 10.21
N ILE A 75 -9.29 -0.93 10.73
CA ILE A 75 -8.19 -0.28 10.00
C ILE A 75 -7.19 -1.33 9.52
N ARG A 76 -6.75 -2.24 10.40
CA ARG A 76 -5.86 -3.35 10.02
C ARG A 76 -6.43 -4.21 8.90
N ARG A 77 -7.71 -4.60 8.99
CA ARG A 77 -8.36 -5.41 7.95
C ARG A 77 -8.38 -4.68 6.60
N ILE A 78 -8.71 -3.39 6.60
CA ILE A 78 -8.70 -2.58 5.37
C ILE A 78 -7.27 -2.49 4.79
N LEU A 79 -6.26 -2.27 5.62
CA LEU A 79 -4.86 -2.24 5.18
C LEU A 79 -4.40 -3.58 4.59
N CYS A 80 -4.81 -4.70 5.16
CA CYS A 80 -4.55 -6.01 4.57
C CYS A 80 -5.19 -6.15 3.17
N ILE A 81 -6.41 -5.63 2.97
CA ILE A 81 -7.08 -5.66 1.65
C ILE A 81 -6.38 -4.72 0.65
N VAL A 82 -5.93 -3.56 1.10
CA VAL A 82 -5.11 -2.63 0.29
C VAL A 82 -3.81 -3.33 -0.13
N PHE A 83 -3.16 -4.06 0.79
CA PHE A 83 -1.95 -4.82 0.51
C PHE A 83 -2.14 -5.90 -0.57
N VAL A 84 -3.33 -6.50 -0.67
CA VAL A 84 -3.63 -7.44 -1.76
C VAL A 84 -3.63 -6.75 -3.13
N GLY A 85 -4.23 -5.56 -3.26
CA GLY A 85 -4.21 -4.80 -4.51
C GLY A 85 -2.79 -4.46 -4.96
N TYR A 86 -1.95 -4.18 -3.97
CA TYR A 86 -0.53 -3.96 -4.18
C TYR A 86 0.25 -5.22 -4.61
N LEU A 87 0.00 -6.37 -3.99
CA LEU A 87 0.57 -7.63 -4.45
C LEU A 87 0.13 -7.97 -5.87
N ILE A 88 -1.11 -7.66 -6.25
CA ILE A 88 -1.61 -7.82 -7.63
C ILE A 88 -0.82 -6.92 -8.59
N ALA A 89 -0.63 -5.64 -8.26
CA ALA A 89 0.14 -4.73 -9.10
C ALA A 89 1.61 -5.18 -9.25
N GLY A 90 2.27 -5.55 -8.15
CA GLY A 90 3.67 -6.00 -8.16
C GLY A 90 3.87 -7.34 -8.88
N SER A 91 2.98 -8.31 -8.67
CA SER A 91 3.04 -9.61 -9.35
C SER A 91 2.75 -9.50 -10.85
N ALA A 92 1.81 -8.62 -11.25
CA ALA A 92 1.54 -8.36 -12.66
C ALA A 92 2.71 -7.70 -13.38
N LEU A 93 3.39 -6.76 -12.71
CA LEU A 93 4.65 -6.19 -13.20
C LEU A 93 5.71 -7.27 -13.39
N TRP A 94 5.95 -8.09 -12.36
CA TRP A 94 6.95 -9.15 -12.41
C TRP A 94 6.68 -10.17 -13.53
N ALA A 95 5.45 -10.65 -13.63
CA ALA A 95 5.03 -11.58 -14.68
C ALA A 95 5.08 -10.95 -16.08
N GLY A 96 4.67 -9.69 -16.22
CA GLY A 96 4.71 -8.97 -17.49
C GLY A 96 6.13 -8.76 -18.01
N ILE A 97 7.09 -8.51 -17.10
CA ILE A 97 8.52 -8.47 -17.46
C ILE A 97 9.01 -9.85 -17.88
N GLY A 98 8.65 -10.90 -17.13
CA GLY A 98 9.05 -12.27 -17.44
C GLY A 98 8.55 -12.75 -18.82
N TRP A 99 7.38 -12.31 -19.26
CA TRP A 99 6.85 -12.65 -20.59
C TRP A 99 7.45 -11.85 -21.73
N GLY A 100 7.90 -10.62 -21.46
CA GLY A 100 8.48 -9.75 -22.47
C GLY A 100 7.54 -9.38 -23.64
N GLY A 101 8.04 -8.53 -24.53
CA GLY A 101 7.32 -8.08 -25.72
C GLY A 101 6.05 -7.29 -25.43
N ALA A 102 5.24 -7.06 -26.48
CA ALA A 102 4.02 -6.25 -26.38
C ALA A 102 2.96 -6.85 -25.44
N LYS A 103 2.84 -8.18 -25.38
CA LYS A 103 1.87 -8.88 -24.52
C LYS A 103 2.23 -8.75 -23.03
N GLY A 104 3.51 -8.85 -22.69
CA GLY A 104 4.00 -8.65 -21.33
C GLY A 104 3.77 -7.23 -20.82
N ILE A 105 4.02 -6.23 -21.68
CA ILE A 105 3.74 -4.81 -21.37
C ILE A 105 2.25 -4.58 -21.12
N LEU A 106 1.37 -5.10 -21.99
CA LEU A 106 -0.07 -4.92 -21.86
C LEU A 106 -0.60 -5.57 -20.58
N PHE A 107 -0.11 -6.76 -20.24
CA PHE A 107 -0.45 -7.43 -18.99
C PHE A 107 0.00 -6.66 -17.75
N ALA A 108 1.25 -6.17 -17.75
CA ALA A 108 1.79 -5.35 -16.67
C ALA A 108 0.96 -4.06 -16.49
N MET A 109 0.59 -3.39 -17.58
CA MET A 109 -0.26 -2.19 -17.53
C MET A 109 -1.62 -2.49 -16.90
N VAL A 110 -2.32 -3.53 -17.38
CA VAL A 110 -3.67 -3.87 -16.88
C VAL A 110 -3.60 -4.25 -15.41
N GLY A 111 -2.64 -5.09 -15.01
CA GLY A 111 -2.52 -5.52 -13.62
C GLY A 111 -2.08 -4.40 -12.68
N LEU A 112 -1.21 -3.48 -13.13
CA LEU A 112 -0.83 -2.30 -12.36
C LEU A 112 -2.01 -1.35 -12.17
N VAL A 113 -2.75 -1.05 -13.24
CA VAL A 113 -3.95 -0.21 -13.17
C VAL A 113 -4.99 -0.85 -12.26
N ALA A 114 -5.31 -2.13 -12.45
CA ALA A 114 -6.28 -2.84 -11.63
C ALA A 114 -5.87 -2.90 -10.14
N GLY A 115 -4.62 -3.24 -9.86
CA GLY A 115 -4.10 -3.30 -8.49
C GLY A 115 -4.07 -1.94 -7.80
N MET A 116 -3.75 -0.87 -8.54
CA MET A 116 -3.76 0.50 -8.01
C MET A 116 -5.19 1.03 -7.79
N PHE A 117 -6.13 0.77 -8.70
CA PHE A 117 -7.54 1.10 -8.48
C PHE A 117 -8.12 0.36 -7.28
N TRP A 118 -7.76 -0.91 -7.10
CA TRP A 118 -8.12 -1.68 -5.93
C TRP A 118 -7.57 -1.04 -4.65
N ALA A 119 -6.27 -0.77 -4.61
CA ALA A 119 -5.63 -0.14 -3.45
C ALA A 119 -6.27 1.21 -3.11
N MET A 120 -6.51 2.05 -4.12
CA MET A 120 -7.10 3.39 -3.96
C MET A 120 -8.56 3.33 -3.46
N HIS A 121 -9.37 2.41 -3.99
CA HIS A 121 -10.75 2.18 -3.53
C HIS A 121 -10.82 1.86 -2.03
N PHE A 122 -9.95 0.97 -1.56
CA PHE A 122 -9.92 0.58 -0.15
C PHE A 122 -9.22 1.60 0.75
N LEU A 123 -8.23 2.34 0.24
CA LEU A 123 -7.63 3.48 0.95
C LEU A 123 -8.68 4.57 1.25
N MET A 124 -9.57 4.87 0.30
CA MET A 124 -10.66 5.83 0.56
C MET A 124 -11.60 5.36 1.69
N ARG A 125 -11.79 4.05 1.85
CA ARG A 125 -12.58 3.46 2.95
C ARG A 125 -11.87 3.52 4.30
N LEU A 126 -10.57 3.80 4.32
CA LEU A 126 -9.78 3.99 5.52
C LEU A 126 -10.03 5.36 6.17
N LYS A 127 -10.46 6.36 5.39
CA LYS A 127 -10.70 7.73 5.89
C LYS A 127 -11.70 7.79 7.05
N ALA A 128 -12.85 7.14 6.92
CA ALA A 128 -13.89 7.16 7.95
C ALA A 128 -13.44 6.60 9.31
N PRO A 129 -12.89 5.36 9.41
CA PRO A 129 -12.45 4.83 10.69
C PRO A 129 -11.21 5.56 11.25
N VAL A 130 -10.36 6.16 10.41
CA VAL A 130 -9.25 6.99 10.88
C VAL A 130 -9.74 8.31 11.48
N LEU A 131 -10.70 8.98 10.85
CA LEU A 131 -11.30 10.20 11.40
C LEU A 131 -12.02 9.93 12.72
N GLU A 132 -12.74 8.82 12.83
CA GLU A 132 -13.38 8.37 14.08
C GLU A 132 -12.35 8.11 15.18
N LEU A 133 -11.21 7.49 14.82
CA LEU A 133 -10.10 7.27 15.74
C LEU A 133 -9.43 8.59 16.17
N LEU A 134 -9.28 9.55 15.26
CA LEU A 134 -8.72 10.87 15.56
C LEU A 134 -9.65 11.74 16.41
N ALA A 135 -10.96 11.61 16.22
CA ALA A 135 -11.98 12.30 17.03
C ALA A 135 -12.10 11.73 18.45
N SER A 136 -11.56 10.52 18.70
CA SER A 136 -11.49 9.90 20.04
C SER A 136 -10.25 10.30 20.86
N LYS A 137 -9.40 11.20 20.33
CA LYS A 137 -8.32 11.84 21.09
C LYS A 137 -8.87 12.85 22.08
#